data_AF-A0A946UIC3-F1
#
_entry.id   AF-A0A946UIC3-F1
#
_cell.length_a   1.000
_cell.length_b   1.000
_cell.length_c   1.000
_cell.angle_alpha   90.00
_cell.angle_beta   90.00
_cell.angle_gamma   90.00
#
_symmetry.space_group_name_H-M   'P 1'
#
loop_
_entity.id
_entity.type
_entity.pdbx_description
1 polymer ?
#
loop_
_entity_poly.entity_id
_entity_poly.type
_entity_poly.pdbx_seq_one_letter_code
_entity_poly.pdbx_strand_id
1 'polypeptide(L)'
;MNVILLDNVENLGNIGDLVSVKPGYGRNFLLPTGKAALATRANIAEIEARRAELEKAAADEQAAARARAELVSGMELVIPANVGAEGKLFGSVGPVDIAEAFAKVGVDVARSEIRMPEGPIHEVGDFPVGLHLHADVNVEVTVKVVADE
;
A
#
# COMPACT_ATOMS: atom_id res chain seq x y z
N MET A 1 17.25 -14.81 -16.48
CA MET A 1 16.83 -13.65 -17.30
C MET A 1 17.41 -12.44 -16.61
N ASN A 2 18.16 -11.60 -17.33
CA ASN A 2 18.86 -10.48 -16.69
C ASN A 2 18.01 -9.22 -16.82
N VAL A 3 17.81 -8.56 -15.70
CA VAL A 3 17.06 -7.31 -15.59
C VAL A 3 17.88 -6.31 -14.80
N ILE A 4 17.62 -5.02 -15.04
CA ILE A 4 18.15 -3.92 -14.25
C ILE A 4 16.99 -3.29 -13.50
N LEU A 5 17.13 -3.11 -12.18
CA LEU A 5 16.07 -2.61 -11.32
C LEU A 5 15.87 -1.11 -11.51
N LEU A 6 14.62 -0.70 -11.64
CA LEU A 6 14.20 0.70 -11.71
C LEU A 6 13.71 1.21 -10.35
N ASP A 7 13.29 0.28 -9.49
CA ASP A 7 12.76 0.52 -8.16
C ASP A 7 13.43 -0.44 -7.17
N ASN A 8 13.40 -0.10 -5.87
CA ASN A 8 13.86 -1.00 -4.82
C ASN A 8 12.90 -2.18 -4.69
N VAL A 9 13.43 -3.40 -4.79
CA VAL A 9 12.63 -4.62 -4.69
C VAL A 9 13.16 -5.47 -3.54
N GLU A 10 12.29 -5.67 -2.56
CA GLU A 10 12.56 -6.49 -1.38
C GLU A 10 13.07 -7.89 -1.79
N ASN A 11 14.15 -8.34 -1.16
CA ASN A 11 14.83 -9.60 -1.44
C ASN A 11 15.48 -9.73 -2.83
N LEU A 12 15.61 -8.64 -3.59
CA LEU A 12 16.23 -8.65 -4.92
C LEU A 12 17.39 -7.65 -5.06
N GLY A 13 17.20 -6.38 -4.72
CA GLY A 13 18.25 -5.35 -4.84
C GLY A 13 17.71 -3.92 -4.92
N ASN A 14 18.63 -2.97 -5.11
CA ASN A 14 18.33 -1.53 -5.18
C ASN A 14 18.25 -1.03 -6.64
N ILE A 15 17.84 0.23 -6.81
CA ILE A 15 17.77 0.92 -8.10
C ILE A 15 19.12 0.87 -8.82
N GLY A 16 19.11 0.43 -10.07
CA GLY A 16 20.28 0.31 -10.93
C GLY A 16 21.04 -1.03 -10.83
N ASP A 17 20.66 -1.91 -9.91
CA ASP A 17 21.32 -3.21 -9.77
C ASP A 17 20.97 -4.15 -10.94
N LEU A 18 21.99 -4.80 -11.50
CA LEU A 18 21.82 -5.88 -12.47
C LEU A 18 21.61 -7.21 -11.76
N VAL A 19 20.42 -7.77 -11.89
CA VAL A 19 20.03 -9.01 -11.23
C VAL A 19 19.57 -10.07 -12.23
N SER A 20 19.92 -11.32 -11.94
CA SER A 20 19.45 -12.47 -12.72
C SER A 20 18.24 -13.10 -12.03
N VAL A 21 17.08 -12.97 -12.65
CA VAL A 21 15.81 -13.49 -12.14
C VAL A 21 15.30 -14.65 -12.98
N LYS A 22 14.39 -15.44 -12.40
CA LYS A 22 13.63 -16.45 -13.14
C LYS A 22 12.80 -15.76 -14.23
N PRO A 23 12.74 -16.29 -15.47
CA PRO A 23 12.02 -15.64 -16.57
C PRO A 23 10.56 -15.31 -16.28
N GLY A 24 9.86 -16.16 -15.53
CA GLY A 24 8.46 -15.92 -15.13
C GLY A 24 8.31 -14.70 -14.22
N TYR A 25 9.21 -14.53 -13.25
CA TYR A 25 9.19 -13.39 -12.33
C TYR A 25 9.48 -12.07 -13.05
N GLY A 26 10.47 -12.08 -13.96
CA GLY A 26 10.75 -10.92 -14.82
C GLY A 26 9.56 -10.55 -15.72
N ARG A 27 9.05 -11.51 -16.51
CA ARG A 27 8.04 -11.23 -17.55
C ARG A 27 6.64 -10.93 -17.00
N ASN A 28 6.24 -11.54 -15.88
CA ASN A 28 4.87 -11.42 -15.37
C ASN A 28 4.72 -10.37 -14.27
N PHE A 29 5.81 -10.04 -13.57
CA PHE A 29 5.76 -9.11 -12.44
C PHE A 29 6.66 -7.89 -12.68
N LEU A 30 7.97 -8.07 -12.78
CA LEU A 30 8.90 -6.92 -12.76
C LEU A 30 8.80 -5.99 -13.97
N LEU A 31 8.67 -6.54 -15.19
CA LEU A 31 8.53 -5.73 -16.41
C LEU A 31 7.16 -5.04 -16.50
N PRO A 32 6.02 -5.74 -16.30
CA PRO A 32 4.70 -5.09 -16.39
C PRO A 32 4.44 -4.05 -15.31
N THR A 33 4.98 -4.23 -14.10
CA THR A 33 4.84 -3.28 -12.99
C THR A 33 5.83 -2.11 -13.06
N GLY A 34 6.73 -2.08 -14.06
CA GLY A 34 7.72 -1.02 -14.21
C GLY A 34 8.87 -1.07 -13.20
N LYS A 35 8.97 -2.13 -12.39
CA LYS A 35 10.02 -2.27 -11.35
C LYS A 35 11.39 -2.64 -11.90
N ALA A 36 11.45 -3.17 -13.13
CA ALA A 36 12.72 -3.49 -13.79
C ALA A 36 12.62 -3.39 -15.32
N ALA A 37 13.76 -3.09 -15.95
CA ALA A 37 13.92 -3.13 -17.40
C ALA A 37 14.80 -4.31 -17.82
N LEU A 38 14.74 -4.71 -19.11
CA LEU A 38 15.68 -5.67 -19.66
C LEU A 38 17.11 -5.12 -19.58
N ALA A 39 18.06 -5.97 -19.15
CA ALA A 39 19.47 -5.60 -19.06
C ALA A 39 20.15 -5.55 -20.44
N THR A 40 19.73 -4.61 -21.29
CA THR A 40 20.40 -4.27 -22.55
C THR A 40 21.42 -3.17 -22.33
N ARG A 41 22.47 -3.10 -23.16
CA ARG A 41 23.51 -2.06 -23.02
C ARG A 41 22.95 -0.63 -23.08
N ALA A 42 21.91 -0.41 -23.89
CA ALA A 42 21.23 0.88 -23.99
C ALA A 42 20.51 1.24 -22.69
N ASN A 43 19.74 0.30 -22.13
CA ASN A 43 18.98 0.54 -20.89
C ASN A 43 19.88 0.74 -19.68
N ILE A 44 21.02 0.05 -19.61
CA ILE A 44 21.99 0.23 -18.53
C ILE A 44 22.56 1.65 -18.53
N ALA A 45 22.98 2.15 -19.70
CA ALA A 45 23.50 3.51 -19.83
C ALA A 45 22.44 4.58 -19.53
N GLU A 46 21.18 4.35 -19.95
CA GLU A 46 20.07 5.26 -19.68
C GLU A 46 19.72 5.32 -18.18
N ILE A 47 19.69 4.17 -17.51
CA ILE A 47 19.41 4.09 -16.07
C ILE A 47 20.54 4.68 -15.26
N GLU A 48 21.80 4.48 -15.64
CA GLU A 48 22.94 5.10 -14.96
C GLU A 48 22.90 6.63 -15.08
N ALA A 49 22.51 7.16 -16.25
CA ALA A 49 22.34 8.59 -16.45
C ALA A 49 21.15 9.18 -15.65
N ARG A 50 20.06 8.41 -15.49
CA ARG A 50 18.85 8.81 -14.76
C ARG A 50 18.83 8.38 -13.30
N ARG A 51 19.88 7.71 -12.82
CA ARG A 51 19.92 7.14 -11.47
C ARG A 51 19.64 8.17 -10.39
N ALA A 52 20.25 9.35 -10.51
CA ALA A 52 20.07 10.44 -9.56
C ALA A 52 18.64 11.01 -9.58
N GLU A 53 17.94 10.93 -10.71
CA GLU A 53 16.52 11.36 -10.81
C GLU A 53 15.60 10.30 -10.20
N LEU A 54 15.84 9.02 -10.48
CA LEU A 54 15.07 7.90 -9.93
C LEU A 54 15.22 7.79 -8.41
N GLU A 55 16.44 7.94 -7.88
CA GLU A 55 16.68 7.94 -6.44
C GLU A 55 15.99 9.12 -5.74
N LYS A 56 15.96 10.30 -6.35
CA LYS A 56 15.21 11.45 -5.82
C LYS A 56 13.71 11.21 -5.83
N ALA A 57 13.16 10.72 -6.96
CA ALA A 57 11.74 10.42 -7.07
C ALA A 57 11.29 9.38 -6.04
N ALA A 58 12.08 8.32 -5.83
CA ALA A 58 11.81 7.31 -4.81
C ALA A 58 11.86 7.89 -3.38
N ALA A 59 12.83 8.78 -3.10
CA ALA A 59 12.90 9.47 -1.81
C ALA A 59 11.70 10.40 -1.57
N ASP A 60 11.26 11.12 -2.60
CA ASP A 60 10.09 12.00 -2.53
C ASP A 60 8.79 11.19 -2.32
N GLU A 61 8.64 10.05 -2.99
CA GLU A 61 7.50 9.14 -2.79
C GLU A 61 7.49 8.54 -1.39
N GLN A 62 8.66 8.12 -0.88
CA GLN A 62 8.78 7.63 0.49
C GLN A 62 8.47 8.73 1.51
N ALA A 63 8.93 9.97 1.27
CA ALA A 63 8.63 11.12 2.13
C ALA A 63 7.13 11.44 2.13
N ALA A 64 6.48 11.43 0.96
CA ALA A 64 5.04 11.63 0.84
C ALA A 64 4.24 10.51 1.57
N ALA A 65 4.68 9.25 1.45
CA ALA A 65 4.07 8.14 2.17
C ALA A 65 4.23 8.28 3.69
N ARG A 66 5.39 8.71 4.18
CA ARG A 66 5.61 8.98 5.61
C ARG A 66 4.76 10.14 6.13
N ALA A 67 4.63 11.22 5.36
CA ALA A 67 3.75 12.32 5.72
C ALA A 67 2.28 11.86 5.82
N ARG A 68 1.81 11.03 4.87
CA ARG A 68 0.47 10.41 4.95
C ARG A 68 0.34 9.51 6.18
N ALA A 69 1.38 8.71 6.48
CA ALA A 69 1.42 7.83 7.63
C ALA A 69 1.29 8.59 8.96
N GLU A 70 1.97 9.72 9.09
CA GLU A 70 1.88 10.59 10.27
C GLU A 70 0.48 11.19 10.45
N LEU A 71 -0.20 11.53 9.34
CA LEU A 71 -1.58 12.04 9.40
C LEU A 71 -2.58 11.00 9.90
N VAL A 72 -2.41 9.74 9.50
CA VAL A 72 -3.33 8.65 9.88
C VAL A 72 -2.96 7.95 11.18
N SER A 73 -1.71 8.09 11.63
CA SER A 73 -1.23 7.45 12.85
C SER A 73 -1.98 7.97 14.07
N GLY A 74 -2.63 7.05 14.80
CA GLY A 74 -3.42 7.38 15.98
C GLY A 74 -4.78 8.02 15.69
N MET A 75 -5.23 8.04 14.43
CA MET A 75 -6.62 8.41 14.14
C MET A 75 -7.58 7.32 14.63
N GLU A 76 -8.75 7.74 15.10
CA GLU A 76 -9.88 6.85 15.34
C GLU A 76 -10.92 7.12 14.25
N LEU A 77 -11.23 6.11 13.45
CA LEU A 77 -12.19 6.23 12.35
C LEU A 77 -13.54 5.67 12.80
N VAL A 78 -14.53 6.55 13.00
CA VAL A 78 -15.89 6.13 13.39
C VAL A 78 -16.70 5.83 12.14
N ILE A 79 -17.19 4.59 12.05
CA ILE A 79 -18.04 4.12 10.95
C ILE A 79 -19.41 3.75 11.53
N PRO A 80 -20.48 4.54 11.23
CA PRO A 80 -21.85 4.15 11.56
C PRO A 80 -22.29 3.01 10.66
N ALA A 81 -22.89 1.97 11.24
CA ALA A 81 -23.40 0.81 10.52
C ALA A 81 -24.75 0.36 11.08
N ASN A 82 -25.56 -0.27 10.24
CA ASN A 82 -26.85 -0.85 10.65
C ASN A 82 -26.63 -2.12 11.48
N VAL A 83 -27.12 -2.12 12.72
CA VAL A 83 -26.91 -3.20 13.69
C VAL A 83 -28.23 -3.88 14.00
N GLY A 84 -28.23 -5.22 13.96
CA GLY A 84 -29.34 -6.07 14.36
C GLY A 84 -29.37 -6.31 15.87
N ALA A 85 -30.26 -7.22 16.28
CA ALA A 85 -30.28 -7.67 17.67
C ALA A 85 -28.92 -8.29 18.07
N GLU A 86 -28.49 -8.04 19.31
CA GLU A 86 -27.23 -8.55 19.90
C GLU A 86 -25.91 -7.97 19.35
N GLY A 87 -25.92 -6.81 18.68
CA GLY A 87 -24.67 -6.13 18.32
C GLY A 87 -23.99 -6.64 17.04
N LYS A 88 -24.66 -7.53 16.29
CA LYS A 88 -24.23 -7.96 14.97
C LYS A 88 -24.69 -6.99 13.90
N LEU A 89 -23.81 -6.68 12.95
CA LEU A 89 -24.15 -5.86 11.79
C LEU A 89 -25.06 -6.65 10.84
N PHE A 90 -26.03 -5.97 10.24
CA PHE A 90 -26.80 -6.53 9.12
C PHE A 90 -25.95 -6.75 7.87
N GLY A 91 -24.83 -6.02 7.76
CA GLY A 91 -23.85 -6.13 6.69
C GLY A 91 -22.44 -6.42 7.22
N SER A 92 -21.45 -5.91 6.51
CA SER A 92 -20.05 -6.00 6.89
C SER A 92 -19.35 -4.69 6.61
N VAL A 93 -18.47 -4.25 7.50
CA VAL A 93 -17.53 -3.16 7.21
C VAL A 93 -16.28 -3.78 6.62
N GLY A 94 -16.07 -3.55 5.32
CA GLY A 94 -14.92 -4.04 4.58
C GLY A 94 -13.93 -2.95 4.20
N PRO A 95 -12.92 -3.28 3.38
CA PRO A 95 -11.93 -2.32 2.89
C PRO A 95 -12.55 -1.16 2.10
N VAL A 96 -13.68 -1.37 1.43
CA VAL A 96 -14.35 -0.32 0.66
C VAL A 96 -14.95 0.73 1.59
N ASP A 97 -15.69 0.29 2.62
CA ASP A 97 -16.33 1.19 3.58
C ASP A 97 -15.30 2.00 4.38
N ILE A 98 -14.18 1.35 4.74
CA ILE A 98 -13.06 1.99 5.43
C ILE A 98 -12.40 3.05 4.52
N ALA A 99 -12.15 2.73 3.25
CA ALA A 99 -11.59 3.69 2.29
C ALA A 99 -12.51 4.91 2.10
N GLU A 100 -13.82 4.69 1.98
CA GLU A 100 -14.81 5.77 1.87
C GLU A 100 -14.86 6.63 3.15
N ALA A 101 -14.75 6.01 4.32
CA ALA A 101 -14.70 6.74 5.59
C ALA A 101 -13.43 7.60 5.69
N PHE A 102 -12.26 7.11 5.27
CA PHE A 102 -11.05 7.93 5.17
C PHE A 102 -11.21 9.10 4.19
N ALA A 103 -11.82 8.86 3.04
CA ALA A 103 -12.06 9.91 2.04
C ALA A 103 -12.93 11.05 2.59
N LYS A 104 -13.91 10.75 3.46
CA LYS A 104 -14.74 11.75 4.15
C LYS A 104 -13.95 12.62 5.12
N VAL A 105 -12.88 12.09 5.71
CA VAL A 105 -11.98 12.81 6.62
C VAL A 105 -10.87 13.55 5.84
N GLY A 106 -10.84 13.43 4.51
CA GLY A 106 -9.88 14.10 3.63
C GLY A 106 -8.56 13.36 3.46
N VAL A 107 -8.51 12.06 3.83
CA VAL A 107 -7.36 11.20 3.58
C VAL A 107 -7.72 10.21 2.47
N ASP A 108 -6.95 10.21 1.39
CA ASP A 108 -7.12 9.23 0.31
C ASP A 108 -6.35 7.95 0.65
N VAL A 109 -7.10 6.87 0.88
CA VAL A 109 -6.58 5.51 1.17
C VAL A 109 -7.22 4.55 0.19
N ALA A 110 -6.41 3.84 -0.57
CA ALA A 110 -6.92 2.87 -1.53
C ALA A 110 -7.29 1.55 -0.83
N ARG A 111 -8.35 0.89 -1.32
CA ARG A 111 -8.78 -0.44 -0.80
C ARG A 111 -7.66 -1.50 -0.77
N SER A 112 -6.66 -1.38 -1.65
CA SER A 112 -5.51 -2.29 -1.75
C SER A 112 -4.47 -2.08 -0.66
N GLU A 113 -4.44 -0.88 -0.07
CA GLU A 113 -3.55 -0.50 1.02
C GLU A 113 -4.08 -1.03 2.37
N ILE A 114 -5.38 -1.33 2.46
CA ILE A 114 -6.03 -1.79 3.69
C ILE A 114 -5.78 -3.29 3.90
N ARG A 115 -5.29 -3.65 5.08
CA ARG A 115 -4.98 -5.02 5.52
C ARG A 115 -5.93 -5.43 6.64
N MET A 116 -6.81 -6.39 6.34
CA MET A 116 -7.74 -6.99 7.29
C MET A 116 -7.50 -8.51 7.35
N PRO A 117 -6.54 -8.99 8.16
CA PRO A 117 -6.19 -10.42 8.21
C PRO A 117 -7.32 -11.30 8.73
N GLU A 118 -8.18 -10.77 9.61
CA GLU A 118 -9.34 -11.48 10.17
C GLU A 118 -10.59 -11.39 9.28
N GLY A 119 -10.52 -10.63 8.18
CA GLY A 119 -11.64 -10.39 7.27
C GLY A 119 -12.50 -9.18 7.63
N PRO A 120 -13.66 -9.02 6.97
CA PRO A 120 -14.59 -7.91 7.23
C PRO A 120 -15.17 -7.91 8.65
N ILE A 121 -15.47 -6.73 9.17
CA ILE A 121 -16.03 -6.56 10.52
C ILE A 121 -17.55 -6.75 10.48
N HIS A 122 -18.06 -7.58 11.39
CA HIS A 122 -19.49 -7.93 11.48
C HIS A 122 -20.11 -7.61 12.83
N GLU A 123 -19.35 -7.01 13.75
CA GLU A 123 -19.81 -6.67 15.10
C GLU A 123 -19.46 -5.22 15.42
N VAL A 124 -20.22 -4.62 16.34
CA VAL A 124 -19.89 -3.29 16.87
C VAL A 124 -18.70 -3.38 17.82
N GLY A 125 -17.83 -2.37 17.79
CA GLY A 125 -16.64 -2.34 18.62
C GLY A 125 -15.46 -1.63 17.96
N ASP A 126 -14.30 -1.79 18.58
CA ASP A 126 -13.06 -1.11 18.22
C ASP A 126 -12.13 -2.16 17.60
N PHE A 127 -11.77 -1.98 16.33
CA PHE A 127 -10.99 -2.95 15.57
C PHE A 127 -9.71 -2.30 15.04
N PRO A 128 -8.52 -2.86 15.35
CA PRO A 128 -7.28 -2.40 14.73
C PRO A 128 -7.21 -2.84 13.27
N VAL A 129 -6.97 -1.90 12.36
CA VAL A 129 -6.81 -2.17 10.92
C VAL A 129 -5.46 -1.64 10.47
N GLY A 130 -4.69 -2.51 9.80
CA GLY A 130 -3.38 -2.14 9.24
C GLY A 130 -3.54 -1.45 7.88
N LEU A 131 -2.81 -0.35 7.68
CA LEU A 131 -2.65 0.36 6.42
C LEU A 131 -1.23 0.18 5.92
N HIS A 132 -1.10 -0.36 4.71
CA HIS A 132 0.15 -0.52 3.98
C HIS A 132 0.26 0.57 2.91
N LEU A 133 0.78 1.74 3.29
CA LEU A 133 0.82 2.94 2.44
C LEU A 133 2.01 2.95 1.47
N HIS A 134 3.09 2.26 1.84
CA HIS A 134 4.28 2.06 1.01
C HIS A 134 5.03 0.81 1.49
N ALA A 135 5.98 0.31 0.68
CA ALA A 135 6.75 -0.90 0.97
C ALA A 135 7.30 -0.95 2.41
N ASP A 136 7.84 0.18 2.90
CA ASP A 136 8.42 0.30 4.24
C ASP A 136 7.54 1.06 5.24
N VAL A 137 6.31 1.44 4.85
CA VAL A 137 5.44 2.31 5.67
C VAL A 137 4.12 1.61 5.95
N ASN A 138 4.06 1.03 7.15
CA ASN A 138 2.86 0.41 7.71
C ASN A 138 2.39 1.23 8.91
N VAL A 139 1.08 1.46 9.00
CA VAL A 139 0.44 2.14 10.13
C VAL A 139 -0.76 1.33 10.60
N GLU A 140 -1.03 1.35 11.90
CA GLU A 140 -2.26 0.79 12.46
C GLU A 140 -3.23 1.91 12.82
N VAL A 141 -4.50 1.74 12.48
CA VAL A 141 -5.58 2.69 12.77
C VAL A 141 -6.71 1.95 13.48
N THR A 142 -7.33 2.58 14.47
CA THR A 142 -8.49 2.02 15.17
C THR A 142 -9.77 2.40 14.44
N VAL A 143 -10.49 1.40 13.94
CA VAL A 143 -11.81 1.57 13.32
C VAL A 143 -12.88 1.29 14.38
N LYS A 144 -13.69 2.30 14.68
CA LYS A 144 -14.80 2.24 15.64
C LYS A 144 -16.10 2.03 14.91
N VAL A 145 -16.68 0.85 15.03
CA VAL A 145 -17.98 0.53 14.43
C VAL A 145 -19.08 0.81 15.45
N VAL A 146 -19.93 1.80 15.14
CA VAL A 146 -21.04 2.22 16.00
C VAL A 146 -22.38 1.95 15.35
N ALA A 147 -23.41 1.71 16.15
CA ALA A 147 -24.77 1.56 15.64
C ALA A 147 -25.26 2.88 15.04
N ASP A 148 -25.73 2.83 13.80
CA ASP A 148 -26.50 3.91 13.17
C ASP A 148 -27.89 3.93 13.85
N GLU A 149 -28.34 5.12 14.30
CA GLU A 149 -29.62 5.31 14.99
C GLU A 149 -30.84 5.08 14.09
#